data_AF-S3C2W2-F1
#
_entry.id   AF-S3C2W2-F1
#
_cell.length_a   1.000
_cell.length_b   1.000
_cell.length_c   1.000
_cell.angle_alpha   90.00
_cell.angle_beta   90.00
_cell.angle_gamma   90.00
#
_symmetry.space_group_name_H-M   'P 1'
#
loop_
_entity.id
_entity.type
_entity.pdbx_description
1 polymer ?
#
loop_
_entity_poly.entity_id
_entity_poly.type
_entity_poly.pdbx_seq_one_letter_code
_entity_poly.pdbx_strand_id
1 'polypeptide(L)'
;MEWLWNLMTNHESVAYTVIVYSVVIAVGVALGKIKIFGISFGIAWVLFAGIAMAELGFTVNPHIQHFVKEFGLILFVYTIGLQVGPGFFASFQKEGIKFNLLAVLSIVSCVLTVIAIHYITQTDMGTLVGIMSGAVTNTPGLGAAQATLEDVFKGDPATMPNLSTAYAVAYPFGVLGIILVMLGLKAFLKVNLDVEKRLNSVRHSKDQVVINRFAIKVSNPALFGKKLSVIKQTLDFDFTISRMCRKGEIILASADTLIEEGDIVLIVANQKENEKFLTLIGDSVSILDYFPDVKDMRYTSRRINVTQRAIFTKTLAELDVRKRFGVTITRVYRAGIEFVPAADTKLQFGDTITVIGDESHIQLVSKEFGNSKRRMQTPHIAELFMGITLGVLLGSIPFAIPGIPVPVKLGLAGGPLIVAILISRYGGKFSVTHYVSQSANLMVREIGIVLFLASVGLDAGATFIETILHGQGLYWMCLGALITLIPLIITSLVARFRGKLDYLGICGLLSGASTDPPALAFANDMSNSEIPALTYASVYPLTTFLRIMVAQLLIVFFV
;
A
#
# COMPACT_ATOMS: atom_id res chain seq x y z
N MET A 1 -9.86 -45.56 17.44
CA MET A 1 -8.51 -44.95 17.53
C MET A 1 -7.75 -45.07 16.21
N GLU A 2 -7.92 -46.15 15.43
CA GLU A 2 -7.27 -46.30 14.10
C GLU A 2 -7.57 -45.16 13.12
N TRP A 3 -8.79 -44.62 13.11
CA TRP A 3 -9.14 -43.50 12.23
C TRP A 3 -8.32 -42.23 12.54
N LEU A 4 -8.01 -41.96 13.82
CA LEU A 4 -7.22 -40.80 14.24
C LEU A 4 -5.74 -41.04 13.94
N TRP A 5 -5.25 -42.26 14.15
CA TRP A 5 -3.88 -42.63 13.76
C TRP A 5 -3.68 -42.50 12.25
N ASN A 6 -4.60 -43.03 11.45
CA ASN A 6 -4.56 -42.91 9.99
C ASN A 6 -4.66 -41.44 9.55
N LEU A 7 -5.53 -40.64 10.18
CA LEU A 7 -5.62 -39.20 9.93
C LEU A 7 -4.30 -38.45 10.19
N MET A 8 -3.52 -38.87 11.20
CA MET A 8 -2.26 -38.23 11.61
C MET A 8 -1.00 -38.83 10.97
N THR A 9 -1.12 -39.93 10.22
CA THR A 9 0.05 -40.63 9.62
C THR A 9 -0.06 -40.81 8.11
N ASN A 10 -1.23 -40.55 7.52
CA ASN A 10 -1.42 -40.61 6.07
C ASN A 10 -1.03 -39.29 5.41
N HIS A 11 0.25 -39.16 5.03
CA HIS A 11 0.82 -37.93 4.45
C HIS A 11 0.25 -37.60 3.06
N GLU A 12 -0.36 -38.58 2.38
CA GLU A 12 -1.04 -38.43 1.10
C GLU A 12 -2.46 -37.87 1.24
N SER A 13 -3.01 -37.88 2.45
CA SER A 13 -4.38 -37.42 2.70
C SER A 13 -4.49 -35.89 2.67
N VAL A 14 -5.52 -35.40 1.97
CA VAL A 14 -5.90 -33.97 2.01
C VAL A 14 -6.21 -33.55 3.45
N ALA A 15 -6.84 -34.41 4.25
CA ALA A 15 -7.21 -34.08 5.62
C ALA A 15 -5.97 -33.90 6.52
N TYR A 16 -4.97 -34.75 6.37
CA TYR A 16 -3.67 -34.58 7.03
C TYR A 16 -3.00 -33.27 6.63
N THR A 17 -2.96 -32.98 5.31
CA THR A 17 -2.37 -31.74 4.79
C THR A 17 -3.06 -30.51 5.36
N VAL A 18 -4.39 -30.49 5.40
CA VAL A 18 -5.16 -29.38 6.00
C VAL A 18 -4.84 -29.21 7.49
N ILE A 19 -4.67 -30.30 8.25
CA ILE A 19 -4.29 -30.24 9.67
C ILE A 19 -2.90 -29.61 9.82
N VAL A 20 -1.90 -30.09 9.07
CA VAL A 20 -0.53 -29.57 9.13
C VAL A 20 -0.51 -28.09 8.79
N TYR A 21 -1.14 -27.66 7.69
CA TYR A 21 -1.23 -26.24 7.31
C TYR A 21 -1.94 -25.42 8.37
N SER A 22 -3.05 -25.90 8.92
CA SER A 22 -3.81 -25.19 9.94
C SER A 22 -2.97 -24.95 11.20
N VAL A 23 -2.21 -25.95 11.64
CA VAL A 23 -1.32 -25.85 12.80
C VAL A 23 -0.16 -24.90 12.51
N VAL A 24 0.54 -25.08 11.38
CA VAL A 24 1.66 -24.23 10.96
C VAL A 24 1.23 -22.76 10.89
N ILE A 25 0.10 -22.47 10.25
CA ILE A 25 -0.42 -21.11 10.11
C ILE A 25 -0.89 -20.57 11.46
N ALA A 26 -1.64 -21.33 12.25
CA ALA A 26 -2.15 -20.87 13.55
C ALA A 26 -0.99 -20.55 14.52
N VAL A 27 -0.02 -21.44 14.63
CA VAL A 27 1.17 -21.26 15.47
C VAL A 27 2.01 -20.10 14.94
N GLY A 28 2.31 -20.06 13.65
CA GLY A 28 3.10 -19.00 13.03
C GLY A 28 2.46 -17.62 13.21
N VAL A 29 1.15 -17.48 12.97
CA VAL A 29 0.43 -16.21 13.17
C VAL A 29 0.36 -15.83 14.65
N ALA A 30 0.22 -16.80 15.57
CA ALA A 30 0.24 -16.53 17.00
C ALA A 30 1.61 -16.00 17.46
N LEU A 31 2.69 -16.65 17.03
CA LEU A 31 4.07 -16.20 17.27
C LEU A 31 4.35 -14.84 16.62
N GLY A 32 3.75 -14.57 15.47
CA GLY A 32 3.78 -13.26 14.79
C GLY A 32 3.25 -12.08 15.60
N LYS A 33 2.44 -12.32 16.63
CA LYS A 33 1.98 -11.24 17.52
C LYS A 33 2.97 -10.92 18.64
N ILE A 34 3.93 -11.80 18.89
CA ILE A 34 4.94 -11.60 19.93
C ILE A 34 5.94 -10.56 19.46
N LYS A 35 6.13 -9.51 20.26
CA LYS A 35 7.14 -8.46 20.02
C LYS A 35 8.33 -8.70 20.94
N ILE A 36 9.53 -8.78 20.36
CA ILE A 36 10.79 -8.84 21.09
C ILE A 36 11.53 -7.52 20.85
N PHE A 37 11.82 -6.76 21.91
CA PHE A 37 12.38 -5.39 21.82
C PHE A 37 11.57 -4.43 20.92
N GLY A 38 10.25 -4.59 20.89
CA GLY A 38 9.35 -3.79 20.04
C GLY A 38 9.29 -4.23 18.57
N ILE A 39 10.11 -5.21 18.16
CA ILE A 39 10.16 -5.73 16.79
C ILE A 39 9.35 -7.03 16.73
N SER A 40 8.53 -7.18 15.69
CA SER A 40 7.88 -8.44 15.36
C SER A 40 8.20 -8.83 13.92
N PHE A 41 8.45 -10.12 13.69
CA PHE A 41 8.63 -10.71 12.37
C PHE A 41 7.29 -10.92 11.64
N GLY A 42 6.16 -10.68 12.33
CA GLY A 42 4.82 -10.77 11.78
C GLY A 42 4.54 -12.15 11.19
N ILE A 43 3.98 -12.15 9.98
CA ILE A 43 3.52 -13.37 9.29
C ILE A 43 4.68 -14.27 8.87
N ALA A 44 5.92 -13.77 8.83
CA ALA A 44 7.09 -14.57 8.52
C ALA A 44 7.31 -15.73 9.51
N TRP A 45 6.77 -15.65 10.73
CA TRP A 45 6.78 -16.78 11.66
C TRP A 45 6.08 -18.03 11.11
N VAL A 46 5.18 -17.90 10.14
CA VAL A 46 4.56 -19.05 9.44
C VAL A 46 5.60 -19.86 8.67
N LEU A 47 6.60 -19.20 8.06
CA LEU A 47 7.73 -19.89 7.42
C LEU A 47 8.50 -20.75 8.42
N PHE A 48 8.93 -20.14 9.54
CA PHE A 48 9.71 -20.84 10.57
C PHE A 48 8.91 -21.93 11.29
N ALA A 49 7.61 -21.73 11.49
CA ALA A 49 6.71 -22.76 11.99
C ALA A 49 6.61 -23.95 11.00
N GLY A 50 6.58 -23.68 9.70
CA GLY A 50 6.62 -24.72 8.65
C GLY A 50 7.92 -25.52 8.69
N ILE A 51 9.07 -24.83 8.78
CA ILE A 51 10.39 -25.47 8.92
C ILE A 51 10.43 -26.37 10.15
N ALA A 52 9.99 -25.86 11.31
CA ALA A 52 9.97 -26.62 12.55
C ALA A 52 9.05 -27.86 12.47
N MET A 53 7.88 -27.74 11.82
CA MET A 53 6.98 -28.87 11.64
C MET A 53 7.54 -29.93 10.68
N ALA A 54 8.19 -29.50 9.59
CA ALA A 54 8.86 -30.42 8.67
C ALA A 54 10.03 -31.16 9.34
N GLU A 55 10.82 -30.48 10.18
CA GLU A 55 11.89 -31.09 10.98
C GLU A 55 11.37 -32.14 11.97
N LEU A 56 10.17 -31.92 12.53
CA LEU A 56 9.48 -32.89 13.38
C LEU A 56 8.93 -34.11 12.59
N GLY A 57 9.15 -34.16 11.28
CA GLY A 57 8.74 -35.26 10.40
C GLY A 57 7.35 -35.08 9.76
N PHE A 58 6.69 -33.94 9.98
CA PHE A 58 5.39 -33.67 9.35
C PHE A 58 5.58 -33.18 7.91
N THR A 59 5.55 -34.14 6.98
CA THR A 59 5.66 -33.88 5.53
C THR A 59 4.32 -34.09 4.85
N VAL A 60 4.01 -33.28 3.84
CA VAL A 60 2.72 -33.31 3.12
C VAL A 60 2.91 -33.79 1.69
N ASN A 61 1.82 -34.20 1.04
CA ASN A 61 1.84 -34.55 -0.38
C ASN A 61 2.44 -33.42 -1.24
N PRO A 62 3.48 -33.69 -2.06
CA PRO A 62 4.16 -32.67 -2.85
C PRO A 62 3.29 -31.97 -3.90
N HIS A 63 2.33 -32.66 -4.52
CA HIS A 63 1.43 -32.07 -5.51
C HIS A 63 0.43 -31.10 -4.88
N ILE A 64 -0.14 -31.47 -3.73
CA ILE A 64 -1.04 -30.58 -2.98
C ILE A 64 -0.26 -29.36 -2.48
N GLN A 65 0.95 -29.58 -1.93
CA GLN A 65 1.83 -28.49 -1.51
C GLN A 65 2.15 -27.54 -2.65
N HIS A 66 2.53 -28.05 -3.83
CA HIS A 66 2.83 -27.22 -5.01
C HIS A 66 1.62 -26.38 -5.43
N PHE A 67 0.43 -26.98 -5.51
CA PHE A 67 -0.80 -26.25 -5.80
C PHE A 67 -1.10 -25.16 -4.76
N VAL A 68 -1.01 -25.47 -3.47
CA VAL A 68 -1.28 -24.50 -2.39
C VAL A 68 -0.25 -23.37 -2.40
N LYS A 69 1.02 -23.68 -2.68
CA LYS A 69 2.11 -22.70 -2.86
C LYS A 69 1.76 -21.72 -3.98
N GLU A 70 1.53 -22.21 -5.20
CA GLU A 70 1.28 -21.37 -6.37
C GLU A 70 -0.04 -20.60 -6.26
N PHE A 71 -1.10 -21.25 -5.78
CA PHE A 71 -2.39 -20.58 -5.60
C PHE A 71 -2.33 -19.50 -4.51
N GLY A 72 -1.64 -19.77 -3.40
CA GLY A 72 -1.37 -18.78 -2.35
C GLY A 72 -0.59 -17.58 -2.88
N LEU A 73 0.46 -17.83 -3.68
CA LEU A 73 1.24 -16.79 -4.36
C LEU A 73 0.38 -15.93 -5.29
N ILE A 74 -0.45 -16.54 -6.14
CA ILE A 74 -1.35 -15.83 -7.06
C ILE A 74 -2.30 -14.92 -6.29
N LEU A 75 -2.97 -15.43 -5.26
CA LEU A 75 -3.90 -14.64 -4.43
C LEU A 75 -3.18 -13.44 -3.78
N PHE A 76 -2.00 -13.69 -3.23
CA PHE A 76 -1.18 -12.67 -2.58
C PHE A 76 -0.72 -11.58 -3.55
N VAL A 77 -0.14 -11.97 -4.67
CA VAL A 77 0.44 -11.02 -5.65
C VAL A 77 -0.66 -10.25 -6.38
N TYR A 78 -1.78 -10.90 -6.72
CA TYR A 78 -2.93 -10.25 -7.34
C TYR A 78 -3.55 -9.18 -6.41
N THR A 79 -3.75 -9.51 -5.13
CA THR A 79 -4.30 -8.54 -4.16
C THR A 79 -3.33 -7.42 -3.79
N ILE A 80 -2.01 -7.68 -3.82
CA ILE A 80 -0.99 -6.63 -3.82
C ILE A 80 -1.19 -5.71 -5.02
N GLY A 81 -1.28 -6.27 -6.23
CA GLY A 81 -1.47 -5.48 -7.46
C GLY A 81 -2.71 -4.59 -7.42
N LEU A 82 -3.82 -5.11 -6.88
CA LEU A 82 -5.05 -4.34 -6.68
C LEU A 82 -4.84 -3.17 -5.71
N GLN A 83 -4.12 -3.41 -4.62
CA GLN A 83 -3.83 -2.38 -3.61
C GLN A 83 -2.86 -1.32 -4.13
N VAL A 84 -1.79 -1.74 -4.82
CA VAL A 84 -0.74 -0.82 -5.24
C VAL A 84 -1.07 -0.09 -6.53
N GLY A 85 -2.05 -0.55 -7.33
CA GLY A 85 -2.42 0.05 -8.61
C GLY A 85 -2.60 1.58 -8.61
N PRO A 86 -3.39 2.19 -7.70
CA PRO A 86 -3.57 3.64 -7.68
C PRO A 86 -2.28 4.36 -7.28
N GLY A 87 -1.53 3.78 -6.33
CA GLY A 87 -0.25 4.29 -5.85
C GLY A 87 0.86 4.21 -6.90
N PHE A 88 0.95 3.11 -7.66
CA PHE A 88 1.98 2.85 -8.67
C PHE A 88 2.03 3.96 -9.73
N PHE A 89 0.89 4.47 -10.18
CA PHE A 89 0.87 5.59 -11.13
C PHE A 89 1.06 6.94 -10.45
N ALA A 90 0.60 7.10 -9.20
CA ALA A 90 0.87 8.30 -8.41
C ALA A 90 2.37 8.44 -8.05
N SER A 91 3.10 7.33 -7.95
CA SER A 91 4.55 7.27 -7.76
C SER A 91 5.33 8.04 -8.84
N PHE A 92 4.77 8.17 -10.06
CA PHE A 92 5.38 8.94 -11.15
C PHE A 92 5.04 10.44 -11.15
N GLN A 93 4.34 10.96 -10.13
CA GLN A 93 4.09 12.39 -9.97
C GLN A 93 5.30 13.12 -9.33
N LYS A 94 5.34 14.46 -9.45
CA LYS A 94 6.55 15.29 -9.20
C LYS A 94 7.30 14.97 -7.88
N GLU A 95 6.59 14.77 -6.77
CA GLU A 95 7.24 14.44 -5.48
C GLU A 95 7.67 12.98 -5.36
N GLY A 96 6.92 12.06 -5.99
CA GLY A 96 7.22 10.63 -5.99
C GLY A 96 8.46 10.27 -6.81
N ILE A 97 8.75 11.01 -7.89
CA ILE A 97 9.89 10.73 -8.78
C ILE A 97 11.22 10.65 -8.01
N LYS A 98 11.45 11.57 -7.06
CA LYS A 98 12.69 11.62 -6.28
C LYS A 98 12.86 10.38 -5.38
N PHE A 99 11.80 10.00 -4.65
CA PHE A 99 11.83 8.81 -3.80
C PHE A 99 11.97 7.54 -4.64
N ASN A 100 11.29 7.47 -5.79
CA ASN A 100 11.37 6.33 -6.70
C ASN A 100 12.74 6.17 -7.34
N LEU A 101 13.43 7.27 -7.73
CA LEU A 101 14.80 7.21 -8.20
C LEU A 101 15.76 6.64 -7.15
N LEU A 102 15.59 7.02 -5.88
CA LEU A 102 16.40 6.46 -4.79
C LEU A 102 16.04 5.00 -4.50
N ALA A 103 14.78 4.62 -4.64
CA ALA A 103 14.35 3.24 -4.51
C ALA A 103 14.92 2.36 -5.64
N VAL A 104 14.94 2.87 -6.88
CA VAL A 104 15.61 2.22 -8.02
C VAL A 104 17.11 2.09 -7.76
N LEU A 105 17.77 3.12 -7.21
CA LEU A 105 19.17 3.03 -6.80
C LEU A 105 19.41 1.88 -5.80
N SER A 106 18.50 1.71 -4.83
CA SER A 106 18.57 0.58 -3.87
C SER A 106 18.47 -0.78 -4.57
N ILE A 107 17.57 -0.90 -5.54
CA ILE A 107 17.40 -2.15 -6.31
C ILE A 107 18.62 -2.41 -7.19
N VAL A 108 19.10 -1.41 -7.92
CA VAL A 108 20.28 -1.54 -8.79
C VAL A 108 21.52 -1.89 -7.98
N SER A 109 21.75 -1.22 -6.84
CA SER A 109 22.86 -1.57 -5.96
C SER A 109 22.74 -2.98 -5.40
N CYS A 110 21.54 -3.44 -5.05
CA CYS A 110 21.27 -4.82 -4.66
C CYS A 110 21.61 -5.83 -5.76
N VAL A 111 21.16 -5.59 -6.99
CA VAL A 111 21.47 -6.43 -8.16
C VAL A 111 22.97 -6.48 -8.42
N LEU A 112 23.65 -5.33 -8.39
CA LEU A 112 25.09 -5.27 -8.58
C LEU A 112 25.84 -6.01 -7.47
N THR A 113 25.38 -5.93 -6.22
CA THR A 113 25.95 -6.73 -5.12
C THR A 113 25.78 -8.22 -5.36
N VAL A 114 24.60 -8.68 -5.79
CA VAL A 114 24.35 -10.09 -6.11
C VAL A 114 25.25 -10.58 -7.26
N ILE A 115 25.33 -9.81 -8.35
CA ILE A 115 26.19 -10.15 -9.50
C ILE A 115 27.66 -10.16 -9.10
N ALA A 116 28.11 -9.19 -8.31
CA ALA A 116 29.48 -9.16 -7.80
C ALA A 116 29.79 -10.39 -6.94
N ILE A 117 28.89 -10.77 -6.03
CA ILE A 117 29.03 -11.98 -5.23
C ILE A 117 29.14 -13.20 -6.14
N HIS A 118 28.24 -13.37 -7.12
CA HIS A 118 28.26 -14.48 -8.06
C HIS A 118 29.64 -14.66 -8.72
N TYR A 119 30.24 -13.58 -9.25
CA TYR A 119 31.56 -13.66 -9.88
C TYR A 119 32.73 -13.83 -8.91
N ILE A 120 32.65 -13.27 -7.70
CA ILE A 120 33.74 -13.35 -6.71
C ILE A 120 33.77 -14.73 -6.05
N THR A 121 32.60 -15.26 -5.69
CA THR A 121 32.48 -16.47 -4.88
C THR A 121 32.06 -17.70 -5.67
N GLN A 122 31.72 -17.54 -6.96
CA GLN A 122 31.25 -18.62 -7.84
C GLN A 122 30.02 -19.34 -7.29
N THR A 123 29.23 -18.66 -6.46
CA THR A 123 27.98 -19.19 -5.90
C THR A 123 26.89 -19.19 -6.99
N ASP A 124 26.16 -20.29 -7.10
CA ASP A 124 25.05 -20.45 -8.05
C ASP A 124 24.04 -19.29 -7.97
N MET A 125 23.58 -18.81 -9.14
CA MET A 125 22.66 -17.68 -9.21
C MET A 125 21.27 -18.01 -8.63
N GLY A 126 20.79 -19.25 -8.80
CA GLY A 126 19.54 -19.70 -8.19
C GLY A 126 19.57 -19.54 -6.67
N THR A 127 20.64 -20.02 -6.04
CA THR A 127 20.89 -19.83 -4.60
C THR A 127 20.93 -18.35 -4.21
N LEU A 128 21.68 -17.53 -4.96
CA LEU A 128 21.80 -16.10 -4.68
C LEU A 128 20.49 -15.33 -4.83
N VAL A 129 19.62 -15.70 -5.78
CA VAL A 129 18.28 -15.12 -5.93
C VAL A 129 17.38 -15.50 -4.74
N GLY A 130 17.52 -16.72 -4.22
CA GLY A 130 16.89 -17.14 -2.96
C GLY A 130 17.36 -16.30 -1.77
N ILE A 131 18.67 -16.18 -1.58
CA ILE A 131 19.29 -15.33 -0.53
C ILE A 131 18.82 -13.88 -0.68
N MET A 132 18.86 -13.33 -1.90
CA MET A 132 18.44 -11.96 -2.20
C MET A 132 16.98 -11.74 -1.80
N SER A 133 16.09 -12.66 -2.18
CA SER A 133 14.66 -12.55 -1.87
C SER A 133 14.40 -12.51 -0.36
N GLY A 134 15.18 -13.26 0.43
CA GLY A 134 15.11 -13.22 1.89
C GLY A 134 15.74 -11.95 2.48
N ALA A 135 16.92 -11.58 1.99
CA ALA A 135 17.70 -10.40 2.41
C ALA A 135 16.97 -9.07 2.18
N VAL A 136 16.02 -9.04 1.24
CA VAL A 136 15.18 -7.88 0.93
C VAL A 136 13.70 -8.16 1.17
N THR A 137 13.38 -9.20 1.94
CA THR A 137 12.03 -9.61 2.37
C THR A 137 10.96 -9.60 1.28
N ASN A 138 11.36 -9.82 0.03
CA ASN A 138 10.47 -9.77 -1.13
C ASN A 138 9.95 -11.17 -1.47
N THR A 139 9.03 -11.68 -0.64
CA THR A 139 8.35 -12.97 -0.81
C THR A 139 7.75 -13.17 -2.22
N PRO A 140 7.09 -12.17 -2.86
CA PRO A 140 6.64 -12.30 -4.24
C PRO A 140 7.76 -12.61 -5.24
N GLY A 141 8.96 -12.04 -5.02
CA GLY A 141 10.12 -12.26 -5.88
C GLY A 141 10.65 -13.69 -5.79
N LEU A 142 10.63 -14.28 -4.59
CA LEU A 142 10.95 -15.70 -4.40
C LEU A 142 10.03 -16.58 -5.25
N GLY A 143 8.71 -16.39 -5.12
CA GLY A 143 7.74 -17.20 -5.86
C GLY A 143 7.88 -17.04 -7.38
N ALA A 144 8.12 -15.82 -7.86
CA ALA A 144 8.36 -15.55 -9.28
C ALA A 144 9.66 -16.21 -9.78
N ALA A 145 10.73 -16.18 -9.00
CA ALA A 145 11.99 -16.84 -9.31
C ALA A 145 11.83 -18.37 -9.34
N GLN A 146 11.12 -18.96 -8.38
CA GLN A 146 10.81 -20.39 -8.36
C GLN A 146 10.06 -20.82 -9.61
N ALA A 147 8.98 -20.12 -9.97
CA ALA A 147 8.22 -20.42 -11.18
C ALA A 147 9.08 -20.33 -12.46
N THR A 148 9.98 -19.34 -12.52
CA THR A 148 10.89 -19.17 -13.66
C THR A 148 11.93 -20.29 -13.74
N LEU A 149 12.44 -20.73 -12.59
CA LEU A 149 13.36 -21.85 -12.49
C LEU A 149 12.69 -23.16 -12.92
N GLU A 150 11.43 -23.39 -12.51
CA GLU A 150 10.63 -24.56 -12.94
C GLU A 150 10.49 -24.59 -14.47
N ASP A 151 10.27 -23.44 -15.12
CA ASP A 151 10.21 -23.31 -16.58
C ASP A 151 11.58 -23.60 -17.25
N VAL A 152 12.68 -23.07 -16.70
CA VAL A 152 14.05 -23.25 -17.26
C VAL A 152 14.50 -24.71 -17.20
N PHE A 153 14.28 -25.38 -16.06
CA PHE A 153 14.64 -26.80 -15.86
C PHE A 153 13.57 -27.79 -16.34
N LYS A 154 12.51 -27.31 -17.01
CA LYS A 154 11.37 -28.13 -17.49
C LYS A 154 10.74 -29.01 -16.39
N GLY A 155 10.80 -28.55 -15.14
CA GLY A 155 10.25 -29.26 -13.99
C GLY A 155 11.01 -30.51 -13.55
N ASP A 156 12.29 -30.70 -13.92
CA ASP A 156 13.11 -31.76 -13.33
C ASP A 156 13.53 -31.40 -11.89
N PRO A 157 12.95 -32.03 -10.85
CA PRO A 157 13.20 -31.64 -9.47
C PRO A 157 14.61 -32.01 -8.99
N ALA A 158 15.29 -32.95 -9.65
CA ALA A 158 16.59 -33.45 -9.20
C ALA A 158 17.74 -32.45 -9.45
N THR A 159 17.54 -31.52 -10.38
CA THR A 159 18.56 -30.53 -10.78
C THR A 159 18.26 -29.10 -10.33
N MET A 160 17.07 -28.87 -9.75
CA MET A 160 16.66 -27.52 -9.35
C MET A 160 17.23 -27.12 -7.98
N PRO A 161 17.93 -25.99 -7.87
CA PRO A 161 18.35 -25.46 -6.57
C PRO A 161 17.13 -25.12 -5.70
N ASN A 162 17.17 -25.50 -4.41
CA ASN A 162 16.12 -25.18 -3.46
C ASN A 162 16.26 -23.72 -2.97
N LEU A 163 15.53 -22.81 -3.62
CA LEU A 163 15.49 -21.39 -3.24
C LEU A 163 14.84 -21.15 -1.87
N SER A 164 13.96 -22.04 -1.41
CA SER A 164 13.20 -21.89 -0.16
C SER A 164 14.14 -21.86 1.05
N THR A 165 15.15 -22.73 1.07
CA THR A 165 16.14 -22.80 2.15
C THR A 165 17.02 -21.55 2.19
N ALA A 166 17.54 -21.13 1.04
CA ALA A 166 18.34 -19.91 0.91
C ALA A 166 17.58 -18.65 1.38
N TYR A 167 16.30 -18.55 1.00
CA TYR A 167 15.40 -17.48 1.45
C TYR A 167 15.21 -17.50 2.97
N ALA A 168 14.91 -18.66 3.56
CA ALA A 168 14.66 -18.79 5.00
C ALA A 168 15.89 -18.41 5.84
N VAL A 169 17.09 -18.77 5.38
CA VAL A 169 18.37 -18.45 6.05
C VAL A 169 18.66 -16.95 6.02
N ALA A 170 18.36 -16.27 4.91
CA ALA A 170 18.63 -14.84 4.76
C ALA A 170 17.56 -13.92 5.40
N TYR A 171 16.32 -14.41 5.55
CA TYR A 171 15.17 -13.61 5.99
C TYR A 171 15.38 -12.84 7.31
N PRO A 172 15.94 -13.44 8.39
CA PRO A 172 16.16 -12.71 9.64
C PRO A 172 17.08 -11.50 9.48
N PHE A 173 18.10 -11.60 8.62
CA PHE A 173 18.99 -10.47 8.32
C PHE A 173 18.32 -9.43 7.45
N GLY A 174 17.37 -9.80 6.59
CA GLY A 174 16.54 -8.83 5.88
C GLY A 174 15.83 -7.90 6.86
N VAL A 175 15.07 -8.47 7.79
CA VAL A 175 14.31 -7.71 8.80
C VAL A 175 15.23 -6.94 9.75
N LEU A 176 16.20 -7.62 10.38
CA LEU A 176 17.06 -7.00 11.41
C LEU A 176 18.11 -6.06 10.80
N GLY A 177 18.62 -6.37 9.61
CA GLY A 177 19.65 -5.58 8.94
C GLY A 177 19.15 -4.20 8.54
N ILE A 178 17.89 -4.08 8.08
CA ILE A 178 17.27 -2.78 7.81
C ILE A 178 17.20 -1.94 9.08
N ILE A 179 16.74 -2.53 10.18
CA ILE A 179 16.64 -1.87 11.49
C ILE A 179 18.03 -1.43 11.98
N LEU A 180 19.05 -2.29 11.81
CA LEU A 180 20.44 -1.97 12.14
C LEU A 180 20.93 -0.75 11.34
N VAL A 181 20.63 -0.67 10.04
CA VAL A 181 21.00 0.48 9.20
C VAL A 181 20.27 1.74 9.65
N MET A 182 18.98 1.67 9.99
CA MET A 182 18.24 2.82 10.52
C MET A 182 18.87 3.34 11.81
N LEU A 183 19.13 2.45 12.78
CA LEU A 183 19.75 2.80 14.06
C LEU A 183 21.19 3.32 13.89
N GLY A 184 21.98 2.68 13.03
CA GLY A 184 23.33 3.10 12.69
C GLY A 184 23.35 4.48 12.05
N LEU A 185 22.43 4.76 11.13
CA LEU A 185 22.29 6.06 10.49
C LEU A 185 21.89 7.14 11.51
N LYS A 186 20.95 6.84 12.42
CA LYS A 186 20.56 7.75 13.51
C LYS A 186 21.75 8.13 14.37
N ALA A 187 22.55 7.15 14.77
CA ALA A 187 23.74 7.36 15.60
C ALA A 187 24.83 8.13 14.85
N PHE A 188 25.15 7.73 13.62
CA PHE A 188 26.17 8.34 12.77
C PHE A 188 25.86 9.81 12.46
N LEU A 189 24.60 10.12 12.13
CA LEU A 189 24.15 11.48 11.83
C LEU A 189 23.77 12.30 13.08
N LYS A 190 23.87 11.71 14.28
CA LYS A 190 23.44 12.32 15.56
C LYS A 190 22.04 12.94 15.47
N VAL A 191 21.11 12.19 14.90
CA VAL A 191 19.75 12.66 14.60
C VAL A 191 18.94 12.83 15.88
N ASN A 192 18.39 14.03 16.06
CA ASN A 192 17.35 14.30 17.05
C ASN A 192 15.97 14.24 16.37
N LEU A 193 15.15 13.27 16.77
CA LEU A 193 13.84 13.01 16.15
C LEU A 193 12.86 14.18 16.30
N ASP A 194 12.88 14.89 17.43
CA ASP A 194 11.95 15.99 17.67
C ASP A 194 12.29 17.22 16.82
N VAL A 195 13.58 17.49 16.65
CA VAL A 195 14.07 18.55 15.76
C VAL A 195 13.70 18.23 14.31
N GLU A 196 13.87 16.98 13.90
CA GLU A 196 13.58 16.56 12.53
C GLU A 196 12.09 16.60 12.19
N LYS A 197 11.22 16.21 13.13
CA LYS A 197 9.77 16.41 13.01
C LYS A 197 9.39 17.87 12.84
N ARG A 198 9.95 18.76 13.67
CA ARG A 198 9.67 20.20 13.60
C ARG A 198 10.17 20.81 12.27
N LEU A 199 11.35 20.42 11.81
CA LEU A 199 11.87 20.86 10.52
C LEU A 199 11.02 20.35 9.36
N ASN A 200 10.55 19.10 9.43
CA ASN A 200 9.69 18.51 8.42
C ASN A 200 8.31 19.19 8.41
N SER A 201 7.69 19.42 9.58
CA SER A 201 6.42 20.14 9.66
C SER A 201 6.52 21.56 9.12
N VAL A 202 7.62 22.29 9.38
CA VAL A 202 7.84 23.63 8.83
C VAL A 202 8.08 23.61 7.31
N ARG A 203 8.84 22.63 6.80
CA ARG A 203 9.12 22.47 5.36
C ARG A 203 7.87 22.10 4.57
N HIS A 204 7.05 21.20 5.10
CA HIS A 204 5.85 20.69 4.44
C HIS A 204 4.58 21.43 4.85
N SER A 205 4.60 22.34 5.83
CA SER A 205 3.43 23.16 6.19
C SER A 205 2.89 23.98 5.01
N LYS A 206 3.74 24.30 4.03
CA LYS A 206 3.34 25.03 2.81
C LYS A 206 2.67 24.12 1.77
N ASP A 207 2.94 22.81 1.79
CA ASP A 207 2.47 21.83 0.80
C ASP A 207 1.43 20.85 1.35
N GLN A 208 1.29 20.71 2.67
CA GLN A 208 0.23 19.89 3.27
C GLN A 208 -1.15 20.46 2.94
N VAL A 209 -1.97 19.63 2.30
CA VAL A 209 -3.39 19.92 2.06
C VAL A 209 -4.16 19.68 3.34
N VAL A 210 -4.05 20.61 4.29
CA VAL A 210 -4.87 20.60 5.50
C VAL A 210 -6.17 21.30 5.17
N ILE A 211 -7.26 20.55 5.03
CA ILE A 211 -8.57 21.15 4.84
C ILE A 211 -9.09 21.64 6.19
N ASN A 212 -9.25 22.96 6.34
CA ASN A 212 -9.80 23.55 7.53
C ASN A 212 -11.14 24.25 7.26
N ARG A 213 -11.84 24.53 8.35
CA ARG A 213 -13.03 25.38 8.37
C ARG A 213 -12.65 26.67 9.05
N PHE A 214 -13.03 27.81 8.49
CA PHE A 214 -12.85 29.12 9.12
C PHE A 214 -14.00 30.05 8.71
N ALA A 215 -14.32 30.98 9.59
CA ALA A 215 -15.36 31.98 9.37
C ALA A 215 -14.71 33.34 9.16
N ILE A 216 -15.20 34.09 8.19
CA ILE A 216 -14.73 35.45 7.88
C ILE A 216 -15.91 36.39 7.87
N LYS A 217 -15.76 37.52 8.57
CA LYS A 217 -16.71 38.63 8.50
C LYS A 217 -16.38 39.47 7.28
N VAL A 218 -17.37 39.70 6.43
CA VAL A 218 -17.25 40.52 5.24
C VAL A 218 -17.11 41.99 5.67
N SER A 219 -15.92 42.53 5.47
CA SER A 219 -15.60 43.94 5.71
C SER A 219 -15.12 44.67 4.46
N ASN A 220 -14.82 43.96 3.37
CA ASN A 220 -14.38 44.57 2.10
C ASN A 220 -15.56 45.21 1.32
N PRO A 221 -15.58 46.55 1.14
CA PRO A 221 -16.66 47.23 0.44
C PRO A 221 -16.81 46.88 -1.04
N ALA A 222 -15.73 46.41 -1.68
CA ALA A 222 -15.76 46.02 -3.10
C ALA A 222 -16.66 44.79 -3.37
N LEU A 223 -16.96 44.01 -2.32
CA LEU A 223 -17.82 42.83 -2.41
C LEU A 223 -19.29 43.15 -2.18
N PHE A 224 -19.63 44.31 -1.61
CA PHE A 224 -21.02 44.62 -1.26
C PHE A 224 -21.92 44.68 -2.50
N GLY A 225 -23.08 44.04 -2.43
CA GLY A 225 -24.03 43.91 -3.53
C GLY A 225 -23.57 42.99 -4.67
N LYS A 226 -22.37 42.38 -4.59
CA LYS A 226 -21.91 41.36 -5.53
C LYS A 226 -22.41 39.99 -5.12
N LYS A 227 -22.46 39.07 -6.09
CA LYS A 227 -22.77 37.66 -5.85
C LYS A 227 -21.56 36.93 -5.26
N LEU A 228 -21.79 35.92 -4.40
CA LEU A 228 -20.73 35.05 -3.88
C LEU A 228 -19.92 34.36 -5.00
N SER A 229 -20.50 34.17 -6.18
CA SER A 229 -19.79 33.65 -7.36
C SER A 229 -18.55 34.48 -7.73
N VAL A 230 -18.54 35.78 -7.44
CA VAL A 230 -17.41 36.67 -7.72
C VAL A 230 -16.17 36.24 -6.94
N ILE A 231 -16.32 35.84 -5.67
CA ILE A 231 -15.20 35.34 -4.85
C ILE A 231 -14.57 34.11 -5.53
N LYS A 232 -15.41 33.22 -6.07
CA LYS A 232 -14.96 32.01 -6.77
C LYS A 232 -14.34 32.29 -8.14
N GLN A 233 -14.71 33.39 -8.78
CA GLN A 233 -14.10 33.84 -10.04
C GLN A 233 -12.76 34.55 -9.82
N THR A 234 -12.59 35.19 -8.67
CA THR A 234 -11.36 35.94 -8.32
C THR A 234 -10.25 35.02 -7.81
N LEU A 235 -10.60 33.95 -7.09
CA LEU A 235 -9.62 33.04 -6.49
C LEU A 235 -9.39 31.81 -7.38
N ASP A 236 -8.14 31.61 -7.81
CA ASP A 236 -7.73 30.52 -8.72
C ASP A 236 -7.44 29.20 -7.98
N PHE A 237 -8.32 28.81 -7.06
CA PHE A 237 -8.20 27.54 -6.33
C PHE A 237 -9.56 27.06 -5.81
N ASP A 238 -9.66 25.77 -5.51
CA ASP A 238 -10.90 25.15 -5.06
C ASP A 238 -11.20 25.44 -3.59
N PHE A 239 -12.40 25.97 -3.35
CA PHE A 239 -12.97 26.15 -2.02
C PHE A 239 -14.50 26.04 -2.07
N THR A 240 -15.09 25.81 -0.90
CA THR A 240 -16.55 25.78 -0.75
C THR A 240 -16.98 26.73 0.35
N ILE A 241 -17.89 27.65 0.01
CA ILE A 241 -18.62 28.44 1.02
C ILE A 241 -19.83 27.60 1.43
N SER A 242 -19.77 27.07 2.66
CA SER A 242 -20.77 26.12 3.15
C SER A 242 -22.06 26.80 3.59
N ARG A 243 -21.93 27.83 4.43
CA ARG A 243 -23.01 28.55 5.10
C ARG A 243 -22.63 30.02 5.23
N MET A 244 -23.64 30.87 5.39
CA MET A 244 -23.49 32.29 5.67
C MET A 244 -24.40 32.64 6.85
N CYS A 245 -23.92 33.45 7.78
CA CYS A 245 -24.71 34.03 8.85
C CYS A 245 -24.97 35.51 8.53
N ARG A 246 -26.25 35.89 8.46
CA ARG A 246 -26.70 37.26 8.21
C ARG A 246 -27.65 37.66 9.32
N LYS A 247 -27.31 38.73 10.05
CA LYS A 247 -28.13 39.26 11.14
C LYS A 247 -28.57 38.18 12.15
N GLY A 248 -27.71 37.18 12.39
CA GLY A 248 -27.97 36.05 13.29
C GLY A 248 -28.66 34.84 12.64
N GLU A 249 -29.15 34.94 11.40
CA GLU A 249 -29.74 33.81 10.68
C GLU A 249 -28.72 33.09 9.80
N ILE A 250 -28.66 31.76 9.93
CA ILE A 250 -27.77 30.91 9.13
C ILE A 250 -28.51 30.45 7.87
N ILE A 251 -27.92 30.71 6.70
CA ILE A 251 -28.42 30.29 5.39
C ILE A 251 -27.36 29.47 4.63
N LEU A 252 -27.80 28.61 3.70
CA LEU A 252 -26.91 27.94 2.75
C LEU A 252 -26.40 28.95 1.71
N ALA A 253 -25.10 29.12 1.62
CA ALA A 253 -24.48 30.17 0.82
C ALA A 253 -24.43 29.81 -0.67
N SER A 254 -25.25 30.43 -1.53
CA SER A 254 -25.36 30.14 -2.98
C SER A 254 -24.44 30.99 -3.83
N ALA A 255 -24.07 30.51 -5.02
CA ALA A 255 -23.32 31.30 -5.99
C ALA A 255 -24.05 32.62 -6.31
N ASP A 256 -25.38 32.61 -6.29
CA ASP A 256 -26.22 33.79 -6.54
C ASP A 256 -26.53 34.63 -5.29
N THR A 257 -26.13 34.18 -4.09
CA THR A 257 -26.36 34.95 -2.86
C THR A 257 -25.59 36.26 -2.92
N LEU A 258 -26.29 37.38 -2.71
CA LEU A 258 -25.69 38.71 -2.66
C LEU A 258 -24.96 38.89 -1.33
N ILE A 259 -23.80 39.52 -1.38
CA ILE A 259 -22.95 39.81 -0.22
C ILE A 259 -23.35 41.16 0.36
N GLU A 260 -23.57 41.23 1.66
CA GLU A 260 -23.84 42.45 2.41
C GLU A 260 -22.74 42.73 3.44
N GLU A 261 -22.68 43.97 3.90
CA GLU A 261 -21.76 44.36 4.96
C GLU A 261 -22.06 43.61 6.26
N GLY A 262 -21.02 43.07 6.89
CA GLY A 262 -21.15 42.35 8.16
C GLY A 262 -21.71 40.94 8.05
N ASP A 263 -21.97 40.43 6.84
CA ASP A 263 -22.22 39.01 6.61
C ASP A 263 -21.01 38.19 7.10
N ILE A 264 -21.28 36.96 7.54
CA ILE A 264 -20.22 36.06 8.01
C ILE A 264 -20.28 34.78 7.18
N VAL A 265 -19.21 34.49 6.47
CA VAL A 265 -19.13 33.34 5.55
C VAL A 265 -18.30 32.22 6.17
N LEU A 266 -18.83 31.00 6.16
CA LEU A 266 -18.13 29.80 6.62
C LEU A 266 -17.50 29.08 5.43
N ILE A 267 -16.19 29.14 5.34
CA ILE A 267 -15.40 28.65 4.21
C ILE A 267 -14.74 27.33 4.60
N VAL A 268 -14.72 26.41 3.63
CA VAL A 268 -13.95 25.17 3.65
C VAL A 268 -12.93 25.24 2.52
N ALA A 269 -11.66 25.31 2.87
CA ALA A 269 -10.56 25.44 1.92
C ALA A 269 -9.30 24.75 2.47
N ASN A 270 -8.25 24.72 1.65
CA ASN A 270 -6.93 24.37 2.13
C ASN A 270 -6.39 25.51 3.02
N GLN A 271 -5.85 25.18 4.18
CA GLN A 271 -5.34 26.10 5.18
C GLN A 271 -4.32 27.10 4.62
N LYS A 272 -3.50 26.69 3.65
CA LYS A 272 -2.49 27.56 3.02
C LYS A 272 -3.11 28.76 2.28
N GLU A 273 -4.40 28.67 1.93
CA GLU A 273 -5.12 29.71 1.20
C GLU A 273 -5.85 30.70 2.12
N ASN A 274 -5.81 30.49 3.44
CA ASN A 274 -6.52 31.32 4.42
C ASN A 274 -6.21 32.81 4.27
N GLU A 275 -4.94 33.17 4.09
CA GLU A 275 -4.52 34.57 3.97
C GLU A 275 -5.18 35.27 2.77
N LYS A 276 -5.33 34.57 1.64
CA LYS A 276 -5.97 35.13 0.44
C LYS A 276 -7.44 35.48 0.70
N PHE A 277 -8.14 34.70 1.52
CA PHE A 277 -9.50 35.03 1.92
C PHE A 277 -9.55 36.22 2.86
N LEU A 278 -8.61 36.34 3.81
CA LEU A 278 -8.55 37.47 4.72
C LEU A 278 -8.29 38.78 3.96
N THR A 279 -7.40 38.74 2.96
CA THR A 279 -7.15 39.90 2.10
C THR A 279 -8.35 40.26 1.22
N LEU A 280 -9.06 39.27 0.66
CA LEU A 280 -10.15 39.52 -0.27
C LEU A 280 -11.48 39.88 0.43
N ILE A 281 -11.80 39.23 1.56
CA ILE A 281 -13.15 39.27 2.16
C ILE A 281 -13.18 40.15 3.42
N GLY A 282 -12.23 39.96 4.34
CA GLY A 282 -12.22 40.66 5.62
C GLY A 282 -11.62 39.84 6.77
N ASP A 283 -12.12 40.09 7.97
CA ASP A 283 -11.48 39.63 9.21
C ASP A 283 -11.93 38.24 9.65
N SER A 284 -10.98 37.43 10.15
CA SER A 284 -11.27 36.12 10.73
C SER A 284 -12.11 36.27 12.00
N VAL A 285 -13.14 35.44 12.13
CA VAL A 285 -13.97 35.36 13.34
C VAL A 285 -14.06 33.93 13.86
N SER A 286 -14.37 33.78 15.15
CA SER A 286 -14.60 32.46 15.76
C SER A 286 -15.84 31.81 15.14
N ILE A 287 -15.72 30.53 14.77
CA ILE A 287 -16.84 29.75 14.23
C ILE A 287 -17.94 29.59 15.28
N LEU A 288 -17.56 29.38 16.54
CA LEU A 288 -18.50 29.08 17.63
C LEU A 288 -19.46 30.24 17.91
N ASP A 289 -19.02 31.47 17.65
CA ASP A 289 -19.78 32.69 17.91
C ASP A 289 -20.96 32.85 16.94
N TYR A 290 -20.85 32.29 15.73
CA TYR A 290 -21.81 32.51 14.63
C TYR A 290 -22.40 31.23 14.04
N PHE A 291 -21.77 30.08 14.27
CA PHE A 291 -22.19 28.76 13.83
C PHE A 291 -22.06 27.73 14.98
N PRO A 292 -22.80 27.91 16.09
CA PRO A 292 -22.69 27.05 17.26
C PRO A 292 -23.20 25.62 16.94
N ASP A 293 -22.53 24.57 17.41
CA ASP A 293 -22.85 23.15 17.11
C ASP A 293 -24.12 22.61 17.82
N VAL A 294 -25.15 23.45 17.99
CA VAL A 294 -26.39 23.11 18.71
C VAL A 294 -27.31 22.25 17.83
N LYS A 295 -28.00 21.29 18.45
CA LYS A 295 -28.97 20.37 17.81
C LYS A 295 -30.14 21.07 17.08
N ASP A 296 -30.35 22.37 17.29
CA ASP A 296 -31.43 23.18 16.67
C ASP A 296 -31.01 23.93 15.39
N MET A 297 -29.85 23.63 14.81
CA MET A 297 -29.50 24.23 13.51
C MET A 297 -30.34 23.65 12.37
N ARG A 298 -30.97 24.55 11.60
CA ARG A 298 -31.68 24.23 10.34
C ARG A 298 -30.81 23.47 9.32
N TYR A 299 -29.49 23.66 9.36
CA TYR A 299 -28.55 23.00 8.45
C TYR A 299 -27.51 22.17 9.22
N THR A 300 -27.57 20.85 9.04
CA THR A 300 -26.67 19.88 9.67
C THR A 300 -25.60 19.40 8.69
N SER A 301 -24.53 18.82 9.23
CA SER A 301 -23.44 18.23 8.44
C SER A 301 -23.44 16.71 8.63
N ARG A 302 -23.58 15.95 7.54
CA ARG A 302 -23.47 14.49 7.56
C ARG A 302 -22.40 13.97 6.60
N ARG A 303 -21.76 12.87 7.01
CA ARG A 303 -20.94 12.04 6.13
C ARG A 303 -21.80 10.97 5.46
N ILE A 304 -21.70 10.86 4.15
CA ILE A 304 -22.45 9.89 3.32
C ILE A 304 -21.44 9.11 2.47
N ASN A 305 -21.58 7.78 2.43
CA ASN A 305 -20.75 6.94 1.58
C ASN A 305 -21.39 6.76 0.21
N VAL A 306 -20.66 7.13 -0.84
CA VAL A 306 -21.10 7.01 -2.23
C VAL A 306 -21.07 5.54 -2.62
N THR A 307 -22.24 4.96 -2.83
CA THR A 307 -22.35 3.54 -3.18
C THR A 307 -23.11 3.32 -4.49
N GLN A 308 -23.84 4.32 -5.00
CA GLN A 308 -24.75 4.14 -6.13
C GLN A 308 -24.08 4.36 -7.49
N ARG A 309 -24.22 3.40 -8.41
CA ARG A 309 -23.59 3.41 -9.74
C ARG A 309 -23.93 4.61 -10.59
N ALA A 310 -25.17 5.08 -10.54
CA ALA A 310 -25.59 6.27 -11.28
C ALA A 310 -24.86 7.56 -10.85
N ILE A 311 -24.20 7.54 -9.68
CA ILE A 311 -23.59 8.71 -9.06
C ILE A 311 -22.08 8.75 -9.32
N PHE A 312 -21.36 7.65 -9.10
CA PHE A 312 -19.91 7.61 -9.31
C PHE A 312 -19.47 7.48 -10.79
N THR A 313 -20.42 7.48 -11.73
CA THR A 313 -20.12 7.60 -13.16
C THR A 313 -20.10 9.03 -13.66
N LYS A 314 -20.56 10.00 -12.85
CA LYS A 314 -20.78 11.41 -13.23
C LYS A 314 -19.87 12.36 -12.45
N THR A 315 -19.62 13.55 -13.01
CA THR A 315 -18.95 14.66 -12.30
C THR A 315 -19.92 15.38 -11.35
N LEU A 316 -19.41 16.14 -10.37
CA LEU A 316 -20.27 16.94 -9.50
C LEU A 316 -21.07 18.00 -10.27
N ALA A 317 -20.52 18.56 -11.33
CA ALA A 317 -21.20 19.47 -12.24
C ALA A 317 -22.40 18.81 -12.92
N GLU A 318 -22.24 17.58 -13.44
CA GLU A 318 -23.32 16.80 -14.06
C GLU A 318 -24.39 16.36 -13.05
N LEU A 319 -24.00 16.12 -11.80
CA LEU A 319 -24.93 15.73 -10.74
C LEU A 319 -25.79 16.91 -10.26
N ASP A 320 -25.34 18.14 -10.48
CA ASP A 320 -25.94 19.41 -10.03
C ASP A 320 -26.56 19.29 -8.62
N VAL A 321 -25.75 18.76 -7.70
CA VAL A 321 -26.20 18.27 -6.39
C VAL A 321 -26.98 19.34 -5.63
N ARG A 322 -26.54 20.58 -5.78
CA ARG A 322 -27.12 21.72 -5.09
C ARG A 322 -28.51 22.08 -5.60
N LYS A 323 -28.71 22.20 -6.91
CA LYS A 323 -30.03 22.53 -7.45
C LYS A 323 -31.01 21.38 -7.33
N ARG A 324 -30.52 20.14 -7.50
CA ARG A 324 -31.38 18.94 -7.47
C ARG A 324 -31.78 18.52 -6.07
N PHE A 325 -30.90 18.70 -5.08
CA PHE A 325 -31.11 18.17 -3.74
C PHE A 325 -31.04 19.21 -2.62
N GLY A 326 -30.72 20.47 -2.90
CA GLY A 326 -30.68 21.52 -1.88
C GLY A 326 -29.53 21.39 -0.87
N VAL A 327 -28.49 20.63 -1.21
CA VAL A 327 -27.32 20.42 -0.32
C VAL A 327 -26.02 20.89 -0.95
N THR A 328 -25.02 21.14 -0.12
CA THR A 328 -23.65 21.46 -0.54
C THR A 328 -22.69 20.36 -0.09
N ILE A 329 -21.93 19.81 -1.03
CA ILE A 329 -20.80 18.92 -0.72
C ILE A 329 -19.59 19.80 -0.43
N THR A 330 -19.04 19.67 0.78
CA THR A 330 -17.89 20.49 1.21
C THR A 330 -16.56 19.78 1.08
N ARG A 331 -16.56 18.46 1.29
CA ARG A 331 -15.36 17.63 1.34
C ARG A 331 -15.63 16.25 0.79
N VAL A 332 -14.62 15.66 0.17
CA VAL A 332 -14.59 14.27 -0.25
C VAL A 332 -13.40 13.61 0.43
N TYR A 333 -13.64 12.46 1.05
CA TYR A 333 -12.61 11.61 1.61
C TYR A 333 -12.46 10.36 0.74
N ARG A 334 -11.25 10.13 0.24
CA ARG A 334 -10.91 9.03 -0.66
C ARG A 334 -9.58 8.43 -0.26
N ALA A 335 -9.56 7.12 -0.01
CA ALA A 335 -8.34 6.34 0.22
C ALA A 335 -7.36 6.97 1.23
N GLY A 336 -7.87 7.53 2.34
CA GLY A 336 -7.03 8.17 3.36
C GLY A 336 -6.96 9.70 3.30
N ILE A 337 -7.31 10.31 2.16
CA ILE A 337 -7.08 11.74 1.88
C ILE A 337 -8.41 12.49 1.85
N GLU A 338 -8.49 13.63 2.56
CA GLU A 338 -9.62 14.57 2.49
C GLU A 338 -9.26 15.75 1.57
N PHE A 339 -10.16 16.11 0.65
CA PHE A 339 -9.97 17.25 -0.26
C PHE A 339 -11.28 18.00 -0.52
N VAL A 340 -11.17 19.28 -0.92
CA VAL A 340 -12.32 20.06 -1.38
C VAL A 340 -12.61 19.69 -2.84
N PRO A 341 -13.83 19.25 -3.18
CA PRO A 341 -14.10 18.85 -4.54
C PRO A 341 -14.36 20.05 -5.47
N ALA A 342 -13.84 19.94 -6.69
CA ALA A 342 -14.10 20.83 -7.81
C ALA A 342 -15.35 20.41 -8.59
N ALA A 343 -15.80 21.25 -9.53
CA ALA A 343 -16.98 20.97 -10.35
C ALA A 343 -16.79 19.74 -11.27
N ASP A 344 -15.58 19.52 -11.77
CA ASP A 344 -15.19 18.37 -12.60
C ASP A 344 -14.85 17.12 -11.77
N THR A 345 -14.89 17.21 -10.43
CA THR A 345 -14.60 16.07 -9.57
C THR A 345 -15.58 14.94 -9.85
N LYS A 346 -15.04 13.81 -10.31
CA LYS A 346 -15.78 12.57 -10.48
C LYS A 346 -15.76 11.78 -9.17
N LEU A 347 -16.95 11.53 -8.62
CA LEU A 347 -17.08 10.69 -7.44
C LEU A 347 -16.72 9.23 -7.79
N GLN A 348 -16.17 8.52 -6.83
CA GLN A 348 -15.83 7.10 -6.93
C GLN A 348 -16.69 6.29 -5.97
N PHE A 349 -16.88 5.01 -6.28
CA PHE A 349 -17.51 4.10 -5.33
C PHE A 349 -16.64 4.02 -4.06
N GLY A 350 -17.26 4.17 -2.89
CA GLY A 350 -16.59 4.15 -1.59
C GLY A 350 -16.07 5.50 -1.11
N ASP A 351 -16.18 6.57 -1.89
CA ASP A 351 -15.92 7.92 -1.40
C ASP A 351 -16.84 8.26 -0.22
N THR A 352 -16.29 8.90 0.81
CA THR A 352 -17.11 9.50 1.87
C THR A 352 -17.22 11.00 1.62
N ILE A 353 -18.42 11.47 1.30
CA ILE A 353 -18.69 12.90 1.08
C ILE A 353 -19.23 13.54 2.36
N THR A 354 -18.78 14.75 2.67
CA THR A 354 -19.39 15.58 3.73
C THR A 354 -20.38 16.54 3.11
N VAL A 355 -21.65 16.33 3.43
CA VAL A 355 -22.80 17.05 2.90
C VAL A 355 -23.38 17.96 3.98
N ILE A 356 -23.69 19.19 3.60
CA ILE A 356 -24.35 20.18 4.46
C ILE A 356 -25.68 20.56 3.85
N GLY A 357 -26.74 20.50 4.65
CA GLY A 357 -28.10 20.78 4.21
C GLY A 357 -29.11 20.59 5.32
N ASP A 358 -30.38 20.75 4.99
CA ASP A 358 -31.48 20.39 5.89
C ASP A 358 -31.55 18.87 6.03
N GLU A 359 -31.99 18.37 7.19
CA GLU A 359 -32.03 16.92 7.46
C GLU A 359 -32.89 16.17 6.41
N SER A 360 -33.99 16.77 5.94
CA SER A 360 -34.85 16.20 4.89
C SER A 360 -34.11 16.03 3.56
N HIS A 361 -33.37 17.06 3.14
CA HIS A 361 -32.55 17.07 1.93
C HIS A 361 -31.34 16.11 2.05
N ILE A 362 -30.73 16.02 3.22
CA ILE A 362 -29.65 15.07 3.49
C ILE A 362 -30.14 13.63 3.37
N GLN A 363 -31.35 13.32 3.83
CA GLN A 363 -31.94 11.98 3.65
C GLN A 363 -32.21 11.65 2.18
N LEU A 364 -32.71 12.62 1.41
CA LEU A 364 -32.92 12.48 -0.04
C LEU A 364 -31.59 12.14 -0.76
N VAL A 365 -30.53 12.91 -0.47
CA VAL A 365 -29.18 12.68 -1.00
C VAL A 365 -28.64 11.34 -0.57
N SER A 366 -28.80 10.97 0.71
CA SER A 366 -28.36 9.68 1.23
C SER A 366 -29.08 8.50 0.57
N LYS A 367 -30.30 8.68 0.06
CA LYS A 367 -31.02 7.64 -0.68
C LYS A 367 -30.48 7.52 -2.11
N GLU A 368 -30.25 8.64 -2.78
CA GLU A 368 -29.79 8.71 -4.18
C GLU A 368 -28.31 8.38 -4.36
N PHE A 369 -27.45 8.95 -3.53
CA PHE A 369 -26.01 8.64 -3.46
C PHE A 369 -25.75 7.25 -2.87
N GLY A 370 -26.79 6.72 -2.23
CA GLY A 370 -26.75 5.57 -1.36
C GLY A 370 -26.08 5.90 -0.03
N ASN A 371 -26.02 4.90 0.83
CA ASN A 371 -25.26 4.88 2.07
C ASN A 371 -25.24 3.43 2.58
N SER A 372 -25.23 2.48 1.64
CA SER A 372 -25.44 1.07 1.96
C SER A 372 -24.13 0.46 2.44
N LYS A 373 -23.97 0.41 3.77
CA LYS A 373 -22.89 -0.36 4.41
C LYS A 373 -22.89 -1.82 3.91
N ARG A 374 -24.07 -2.40 3.65
CA ARG A 374 -24.24 -3.79 3.19
C ARG A 374 -23.67 -4.05 1.79
N ARG A 375 -23.81 -3.12 0.82
CA ARG A 375 -23.19 -3.29 -0.51
C ARG A 375 -21.68 -3.09 -0.52
N MET A 376 -21.14 -2.31 0.42
CA MET A 376 -19.68 -2.25 0.63
C MET A 376 -19.12 -3.52 1.28
N GLN A 377 -19.98 -4.36 1.86
CA GLN A 377 -19.60 -5.58 2.55
C GLN A 377 -19.65 -6.84 1.68
N THR A 378 -20.32 -6.82 0.52
CA THR A 378 -20.36 -7.96 -0.41
C THR A 378 -19.11 -7.94 -1.29
N PRO A 379 -18.17 -8.90 -1.15
CA PRO A 379 -16.98 -8.94 -1.98
C PRO A 379 -17.33 -9.32 -3.42
N HIS A 380 -16.70 -8.65 -4.37
CA HIS A 380 -16.80 -8.90 -5.80
C HIS A 380 -15.91 -10.09 -6.21
N ILE A 381 -16.29 -11.31 -5.77
CA ILE A 381 -15.47 -12.53 -5.93
C ILE A 381 -15.32 -12.92 -7.42
N ALA A 382 -16.36 -12.77 -8.22
CA ALA A 382 -16.31 -13.09 -9.64
C ALA A 382 -15.26 -12.23 -10.36
N GLU A 383 -15.21 -10.93 -10.08
CA GLU A 383 -14.25 -10.00 -10.64
C GLU A 383 -12.82 -10.31 -10.20
N LEU A 384 -12.63 -10.76 -8.95
CA LEU A 384 -11.35 -11.24 -8.45
C LEU A 384 -10.84 -12.43 -9.28
N PHE A 385 -11.65 -13.49 -9.45
CA PHE A 385 -11.24 -14.68 -10.19
C PHE A 385 -11.15 -14.46 -11.70
N MET A 386 -11.97 -13.57 -12.28
CA MET A 386 -11.80 -13.14 -13.67
C MET A 386 -10.47 -12.42 -13.88
N GLY A 387 -10.10 -11.52 -12.97
CA GLY A 387 -8.80 -10.84 -13.05
C GLY A 387 -7.62 -11.78 -12.84
N ILE A 388 -7.72 -12.76 -11.93
CA ILE A 388 -6.73 -13.83 -11.77
C ILE A 388 -6.63 -14.64 -13.07
N THR A 389 -7.76 -15.03 -13.68
CA THR A 389 -7.79 -15.79 -14.93
C THR A 389 -7.07 -15.02 -16.04
N LEU A 390 -7.42 -13.74 -16.24
CA LEU A 390 -6.73 -12.87 -17.21
C LEU A 390 -5.24 -12.72 -16.89
N GLY A 391 -4.91 -12.62 -15.60
CA GLY A 391 -3.55 -12.57 -15.08
C GLY A 391 -2.73 -13.80 -15.43
N VAL A 392 -3.26 -14.99 -15.17
CA VAL A 392 -2.61 -16.27 -15.49
C VAL A 392 -2.48 -16.45 -17.00
N LEU A 393 -3.51 -16.08 -17.78
CA LEU A 393 -3.45 -16.11 -19.25
C LEU A 393 -2.33 -15.21 -19.77
N LEU A 394 -2.25 -13.95 -19.31
CA LEU A 394 -1.17 -13.03 -19.64
C LEU A 394 0.19 -13.57 -19.17
N GLY A 395 0.23 -14.13 -17.97
CA GLY A 395 1.40 -14.73 -17.34
C GLY A 395 2.00 -15.87 -18.15
N SER A 396 1.14 -16.63 -18.82
CA SER A 396 1.49 -17.83 -19.58
C SER A 396 1.92 -17.55 -21.01
N ILE A 397 1.81 -16.30 -21.50
CA ILE A 397 2.25 -15.94 -22.85
C ILE A 397 3.78 -16.00 -22.91
N PRO A 398 4.37 -16.86 -23.77
CA PRO A 398 5.81 -16.92 -23.93
C PRO A 398 6.31 -15.77 -24.82
N PHE A 399 7.33 -15.05 -24.35
CA PHE A 399 8.04 -14.02 -25.11
C PHE A 399 9.42 -14.54 -25.51
N ALA A 400 9.65 -14.70 -26.80
CA ALA A 400 10.99 -15.00 -27.31
C ALA A 400 11.80 -13.70 -27.38
N ILE A 401 12.82 -13.59 -26.53
CA ILE A 401 13.77 -12.47 -26.56
C ILE A 401 15.02 -12.94 -27.33
N PRO A 402 15.45 -12.23 -28.38
CA PRO A 402 16.68 -12.57 -29.09
C PRO A 402 17.88 -12.63 -28.13
N GLY A 403 18.58 -13.77 -28.10
CA GLY A 403 19.74 -14.00 -27.22
C GLY A 403 19.46 -14.82 -25.95
N ILE A 404 18.18 -15.15 -25.66
CA ILE A 404 17.81 -16.01 -24.53
C ILE A 404 17.31 -17.37 -25.07
N PRO A 405 17.86 -18.51 -24.61
CA PRO A 405 17.56 -19.83 -25.18
C PRO A 405 16.16 -20.35 -24.83
N VAL A 406 15.53 -19.83 -23.78
CA VAL A 406 14.19 -20.23 -23.31
C VAL A 406 13.21 -19.07 -23.47
N PRO A 407 11.98 -19.30 -23.98
CA PRO A 407 10.95 -18.27 -24.03
C PRO A 407 10.62 -17.75 -22.63
N VAL A 408 10.76 -16.46 -22.40
CA VAL A 408 10.52 -15.83 -21.11
C VAL A 408 9.01 -15.66 -20.91
N LYS A 409 8.48 -16.19 -19.82
CA LYS A 409 7.10 -15.96 -19.38
C LYS A 409 7.10 -15.00 -18.19
N LEU A 410 6.01 -14.24 -18.05
CA LEU A 410 5.79 -13.45 -16.84
C LEU A 410 5.47 -14.35 -15.63
N GLY A 411 4.97 -15.56 -15.88
CA GLY A 411 4.68 -16.58 -14.88
C GLY A 411 3.42 -16.30 -14.06
N LEU A 412 3.16 -17.19 -13.11
CA LEU A 412 1.99 -17.16 -12.23
C LEU A 412 2.02 -16.00 -11.22
N ALA A 413 3.19 -15.40 -10.98
CA ALA A 413 3.32 -14.19 -10.17
C ALA A 413 3.19 -12.90 -11.00
N GLY A 414 3.95 -12.77 -12.09
CA GLY A 414 4.06 -11.52 -12.85
C GLY A 414 2.78 -11.15 -13.62
N GLY A 415 2.13 -12.13 -14.25
CA GLY A 415 0.90 -11.89 -15.02
C GLY A 415 -0.25 -11.34 -14.17
N PRO A 416 -0.65 -12.04 -13.08
CA PRO A 416 -1.67 -11.54 -12.15
C PRO A 416 -1.34 -10.18 -11.54
N LEU A 417 -0.07 -9.88 -11.24
CA LEU A 417 0.33 -8.56 -10.74
C LEU A 417 0.00 -7.44 -11.73
N ILE A 418 0.43 -7.61 -12.99
CA ILE A 418 0.24 -6.59 -14.04
C ILE A 418 -1.24 -6.37 -14.30
N VAL A 419 -2.02 -7.46 -14.45
CA VAL A 419 -3.46 -7.36 -14.67
C VAL A 419 -4.15 -6.68 -13.49
N ALA A 420 -3.79 -7.01 -12.25
CA ALA A 420 -4.34 -6.38 -11.06
C ALA A 420 -4.05 -4.87 -11.00
N ILE A 421 -2.82 -4.44 -11.32
CA ILE A 421 -2.44 -3.02 -11.38
C ILE A 421 -3.28 -2.28 -12.43
N LEU A 422 -3.43 -2.87 -13.62
CA LEU A 422 -4.21 -2.28 -14.72
C LEU A 422 -5.70 -2.20 -14.38
N ILE A 423 -6.27 -3.27 -13.84
CA ILE A 423 -7.65 -3.34 -13.35
C ILE A 423 -7.86 -2.23 -12.31
N SER A 424 -7.03 -2.19 -11.27
CA SER A 424 -7.15 -1.20 -10.19
C SER A 424 -7.08 0.26 -10.66
N ARG A 425 -6.24 0.55 -11.66
CA ARG A 425 -6.15 1.90 -12.24
C ARG A 425 -7.29 2.24 -13.19
N TYR A 426 -7.61 1.34 -14.12
CA TYR A 426 -8.39 1.69 -15.31
C TYR A 426 -9.80 1.15 -15.32
N GLY A 427 -10.14 0.08 -14.63
CA GLY A 427 -11.41 -0.54 -14.95
C GLY A 427 -12.65 0.19 -14.41
N GLY A 428 -12.48 1.23 -13.58
CA GLY A 428 -13.56 2.20 -13.31
C GLY A 428 -14.05 2.87 -14.61
N LYS A 429 -13.20 2.91 -15.65
CA LYS A 429 -13.52 3.32 -17.02
C LYS A 429 -14.20 2.20 -17.83
N PHE A 430 -13.91 0.94 -17.54
CA PHE A 430 -14.45 -0.25 -18.23
C PHE A 430 -15.68 -0.85 -17.55
N SER A 431 -16.23 -0.18 -16.52
CA SER A 431 -17.39 -0.66 -15.76
C SER A 431 -17.21 -2.04 -15.10
N VAL A 432 -15.97 -2.50 -14.94
CA VAL A 432 -15.64 -3.61 -14.05
C VAL A 432 -15.68 -3.04 -12.63
N THR A 433 -16.27 -3.75 -11.69
CA THR A 433 -16.33 -3.30 -10.29
C THR A 433 -14.98 -3.58 -9.64
N HIS A 434 -14.10 -2.56 -9.55
CA HIS A 434 -12.77 -2.66 -8.90
C HIS A 434 -12.83 -2.71 -7.39
N TYR A 435 -14.03 -2.67 -6.83
CA TYR A 435 -14.19 -2.54 -5.41
C TYR A 435 -14.06 -3.89 -4.74
N VAL A 436 -12.83 -4.24 -4.37
CA VAL A 436 -12.60 -5.13 -3.23
C VAL A 436 -12.51 -4.21 -2.02
N SER A 437 -13.37 -4.43 -1.02
CA SER A 437 -13.28 -3.65 0.22
C SER A 437 -11.88 -3.84 0.84
N GLN A 438 -11.36 -2.80 1.49
CA GLN A 438 -10.00 -2.88 2.06
C GLN A 438 -9.85 -4.08 2.99
N SER A 439 -10.84 -4.37 3.83
CA SER A 439 -10.84 -5.54 4.71
C SER A 439 -10.83 -6.87 3.95
N ALA A 440 -11.58 -6.99 2.84
CA ALA A 440 -11.56 -8.19 2.02
C ALA A 440 -10.22 -8.37 1.30
N ASN A 441 -9.65 -7.28 0.76
CA ASN A 441 -8.34 -7.33 0.09
C ASN A 441 -7.25 -7.73 1.08
N LEU A 442 -7.26 -7.14 2.29
CA LEU A 442 -6.38 -7.53 3.37
C LEU A 442 -6.54 -9.02 3.69
N MET A 443 -7.77 -9.50 3.93
CA MET A 443 -8.00 -10.90 4.30
C MET A 443 -7.53 -11.89 3.22
N VAL A 444 -7.85 -11.65 1.93
CA VAL A 444 -7.41 -12.52 0.83
C VAL A 444 -5.88 -12.48 0.68
N ARG A 445 -5.28 -11.31 0.81
CA ARG A 445 -3.81 -11.15 0.77
C ARG A 445 -3.13 -11.90 1.91
N GLU A 446 -3.65 -11.77 3.13
CA GLU A 446 -3.15 -12.48 4.32
C GLU A 446 -3.29 -13.99 4.15
N ILE A 447 -4.42 -14.49 3.63
CA ILE A 447 -4.61 -15.91 3.32
C ILE A 447 -3.59 -16.38 2.27
N GLY A 448 -3.41 -15.62 1.19
CA GLY A 448 -2.46 -15.97 0.13
C GLY A 448 -1.02 -16.10 0.67
N ILE A 449 -0.55 -15.13 1.43
CA ILE A 449 0.83 -15.13 1.94
C ILE A 449 1.06 -16.22 3.00
N VAL A 450 0.09 -16.51 3.89
CA VAL A 450 0.28 -17.58 4.88
C VAL A 450 0.29 -18.97 4.24
N LEU A 451 -0.53 -19.20 3.22
CA LEU A 451 -0.52 -20.46 2.46
C LEU A 451 0.82 -20.63 1.72
N PHE A 452 1.30 -19.57 1.07
CA PHE A 452 2.59 -19.57 0.39
C PHE A 452 3.74 -19.85 1.39
N LEU A 453 3.84 -19.08 2.48
CA LEU A 453 4.92 -19.22 3.45
C LEU A 453 4.88 -20.55 4.19
N ALA A 454 3.70 -21.10 4.49
CA ALA A 454 3.59 -22.43 5.07
C ALA A 454 4.15 -23.49 4.10
N SER A 455 3.82 -23.38 2.82
CA SER A 455 4.34 -24.28 1.77
C SER A 455 5.86 -24.18 1.65
N VAL A 456 6.40 -22.96 1.58
CA VAL A 456 7.86 -22.70 1.49
C VAL A 456 8.58 -23.19 2.75
N GLY A 457 7.96 -23.05 3.93
CA GLY A 457 8.55 -23.50 5.19
C GLY A 457 8.62 -25.02 5.29
N LEU A 458 7.52 -25.70 4.93
CA LEU A 458 7.48 -27.16 4.87
C LEU A 458 8.47 -27.72 3.84
N ASP A 459 8.63 -27.05 2.70
CA ASP A 459 9.60 -27.36 1.64
C ASP A 459 11.06 -27.18 2.10
N ALA A 460 11.36 -26.06 2.76
CA ALA A 460 12.71 -25.75 3.24
C ALA A 460 13.15 -26.65 4.40
N GLY A 461 12.20 -27.10 5.25
CA GLY A 461 12.49 -27.81 6.49
C GLY A 461 13.38 -29.03 6.32
N ALA A 462 13.20 -29.80 5.24
CA ALA A 462 13.98 -31.01 4.98
C ALA A 462 15.49 -30.77 4.87
N THR A 463 15.93 -29.57 4.49
CA THR A 463 17.36 -29.25 4.29
C THR A 463 17.87 -28.12 5.17
N PHE A 464 16.98 -27.41 5.88
CA PHE A 464 17.32 -26.16 6.57
C PHE A 464 18.30 -26.37 7.74
N ILE A 465 18.01 -27.32 8.64
CA ILE A 465 18.85 -27.59 9.81
C ILE A 465 20.20 -28.15 9.38
N GLU A 466 20.21 -29.08 8.43
CA GLU A 466 21.44 -29.62 7.85
C GLU A 466 22.28 -28.50 7.22
N THR A 467 21.66 -27.61 6.45
CA THR A 467 22.34 -26.47 5.81
C THR A 467 22.97 -25.54 6.84
N ILE A 468 22.30 -25.26 7.97
CA ILE A 468 22.83 -24.38 9.02
C ILE A 468 23.94 -25.04 9.83
N LEU A 469 23.74 -26.30 10.25
CA LEU A 469 24.66 -26.96 11.19
C LEU A 469 25.87 -27.59 10.49
N HIS A 470 25.68 -28.13 9.28
CA HIS A 470 26.69 -28.92 8.57
C HIS A 470 27.00 -28.40 7.16
N GLY A 471 26.11 -27.57 6.60
CA GLY A 471 26.24 -27.03 5.25
C GLY A 471 26.79 -25.60 5.19
N GLN A 472 26.42 -24.89 4.12
CA GLN A 472 26.86 -23.52 3.83
C GLN A 472 25.97 -22.44 4.47
N GLY A 473 25.13 -22.77 5.45
CA GLY A 473 24.14 -21.85 6.01
C GLY A 473 24.76 -20.58 6.59
N LEU A 474 25.82 -20.68 7.38
CA LEU A 474 26.55 -19.51 7.90
C LEU A 474 27.13 -18.64 6.78
N TYR A 475 27.63 -19.27 5.72
CA TYR A 475 28.14 -18.56 4.55
C TYR A 475 27.00 -17.82 3.81
N TRP A 476 25.86 -18.47 3.60
CA TRP A 476 24.67 -17.84 3.02
C TRP A 476 24.10 -16.71 3.90
N MET A 477 24.17 -16.84 5.22
CA MET A 477 23.83 -15.77 6.16
C MET A 477 24.73 -14.55 5.96
N CYS A 478 26.04 -14.75 5.83
CA CYS A 478 26.98 -13.65 5.55
C CYS A 478 26.67 -12.98 4.21
N LEU A 479 26.40 -13.75 3.15
CA LEU A 479 25.99 -13.20 1.86
C LEU A 479 24.68 -12.40 1.97
N GLY A 480 23.68 -12.94 2.67
CA GLY A 480 22.42 -12.26 2.94
C GLY A 480 22.62 -10.94 3.65
N ALA A 481 23.46 -10.91 4.69
CA ALA A 481 23.81 -9.67 5.39
C ALA A 481 24.48 -8.65 4.48
N LEU A 482 25.37 -9.06 3.57
CA LEU A 482 25.98 -8.15 2.60
C LEU A 482 24.94 -7.60 1.60
N ILE A 483 24.07 -8.45 1.08
CA ILE A 483 22.99 -8.08 0.14
C ILE A 483 21.98 -7.14 0.81
N THR A 484 21.75 -7.25 2.11
CA THR A 484 20.93 -6.29 2.87
C THR A 484 21.69 -4.99 3.14
N LEU A 485 22.87 -5.06 3.75
CA LEU A 485 23.56 -3.89 4.30
C LEU A 485 24.11 -2.96 3.21
N ILE A 486 24.78 -3.49 2.18
CA ILE A 486 25.47 -2.67 1.17
C ILE A 486 24.48 -1.75 0.44
N PRO A 487 23.36 -2.25 -0.14
CA PRO A 487 22.42 -1.40 -0.87
C PRO A 487 21.76 -0.36 0.03
N LEU A 488 21.44 -0.71 1.28
CA LEU A 488 20.78 0.18 2.23
C LEU A 488 21.71 1.29 2.72
N ILE A 489 22.98 0.98 3.00
CA ILE A 489 23.99 1.98 3.38
C ILE A 489 24.22 2.94 2.21
N ILE A 490 24.43 2.44 0.99
CA ILE A 490 24.61 3.28 -0.20
C ILE A 490 23.38 4.18 -0.38
N THR A 491 22.18 3.61 -0.36
CA THR A 491 20.94 4.36 -0.59
C THR A 491 20.71 5.39 0.50
N SER A 492 20.92 5.06 1.77
CA SER A 492 20.72 5.99 2.89
C SER A 492 21.68 7.17 2.87
N LEU A 493 22.96 6.93 2.56
CA LEU A 493 23.96 8.00 2.42
C LEU A 493 23.64 8.90 1.23
N VAL A 494 23.30 8.32 0.07
CA VAL A 494 22.91 9.11 -1.11
C VAL A 494 21.63 9.91 -0.85
N ALA A 495 20.64 9.30 -0.21
CA ALA A 495 19.38 9.94 0.18
C ALA A 495 19.62 11.13 1.13
N ARG A 496 20.52 10.99 2.11
CA ARG A 496 20.85 12.07 3.05
C ARG A 496 21.66 13.19 2.39
N PHE A 497 22.77 12.86 1.74
CA PHE A 497 23.74 13.88 1.30
C PHE A 497 23.38 14.50 -0.06
N ARG A 498 22.97 13.68 -1.04
CA ARG A 498 22.55 14.18 -2.36
C ARG A 498 21.06 14.45 -2.43
N GLY A 499 20.27 13.55 -1.86
CA GLY A 499 18.82 13.67 -1.79
C GLY A 499 18.35 14.72 -0.80
N LYS A 500 19.17 15.15 0.17
CA LYS A 500 18.78 16.09 1.25
C LYS A 500 17.49 15.69 1.97
N LEU A 501 17.23 14.38 2.04
CA LEU A 501 16.06 13.84 2.74
C LEU A 501 16.27 13.85 4.25
N ASP A 502 15.19 14.08 4.98
CA ASP A 502 15.16 13.88 6.42
C ASP A 502 15.20 12.39 6.76
N TYR A 503 15.66 12.07 7.96
CA TYR A 503 15.80 10.71 8.48
C TYR A 503 14.47 9.94 8.47
N LEU A 504 13.33 10.59 8.75
CA LEU A 504 12.03 9.92 8.76
C LEU A 504 11.65 9.48 7.34
N GLY A 505 11.85 10.36 6.37
CA GLY A 505 11.74 10.02 4.95
C GLY A 505 12.70 8.91 4.53
N ILE A 506 13.95 8.92 5.01
CA ILE A 506 14.91 7.84 4.72
C ILE A 506 14.44 6.51 5.32
N CYS A 507 13.95 6.47 6.56
CA CYS A 507 13.43 5.23 7.15
C CYS A 507 12.25 4.66 6.35
N GLY A 508 11.31 5.51 5.93
CA GLY A 508 10.21 5.10 5.05
C GLY A 508 10.68 4.62 3.67
N LEU A 509 11.69 5.29 3.09
CA LEU A 509 12.31 4.89 1.83
C LEU A 509 12.98 3.51 1.94
N LEU A 510 13.81 3.27 2.97
CA LEU A 510 14.52 2.00 3.14
C LEU A 510 13.56 0.83 3.37
N SER A 511 12.56 1.02 4.24
CA SER A 511 11.53 0.00 4.48
C SER A 511 10.71 -0.31 3.22
N GLY A 512 10.32 0.71 2.44
CA GLY A 512 9.59 0.51 1.19
C GLY A 512 10.45 -0.08 0.07
N ALA A 513 11.72 0.33 -0.04
CA ALA A 513 12.66 -0.19 -1.02
C ALA A 513 13.01 -1.66 -0.79
N SER A 514 13.03 -2.10 0.47
CA SER A 514 13.21 -3.50 0.84
C SER A 514 11.92 -4.22 1.17
N THR A 515 10.74 -3.69 0.81
CA THR A 515 9.45 -4.40 1.00
C THR A 515 9.24 -4.97 2.42
N ASP A 516 9.66 -4.22 3.46
CA ASP A 516 9.71 -4.69 4.85
C ASP A 516 8.72 -3.93 5.77
N PRO A 517 7.49 -4.44 5.97
CA PRO A 517 6.52 -3.86 6.90
C PRO A 517 6.99 -3.84 8.37
N PRO A 518 7.65 -4.88 8.92
CA PRO A 518 8.31 -4.80 10.23
C PRO A 518 9.23 -3.58 10.42
N ALA A 519 10.11 -3.29 9.46
CA ALA A 519 10.97 -2.11 9.53
C ALA A 519 10.18 -0.80 9.48
N LEU A 520 9.10 -0.73 8.69
CA LEU A 520 8.19 0.41 8.69
C LEU A 520 7.51 0.58 10.06
N ALA A 521 7.00 -0.49 10.64
CA ALA A 521 6.37 -0.46 11.96
C ALA A 521 7.36 0.02 13.03
N PHE A 522 8.60 -0.46 13.00
CA PHE A 522 9.67 0.02 13.87
C PHE A 522 9.96 1.52 13.67
N ALA A 523 10.03 1.99 12.42
CA ALA A 523 10.23 3.40 12.12
C ALA A 523 9.08 4.29 12.62
N ASN A 524 7.84 3.82 12.48
CA ASN A 524 6.66 4.52 12.99
C ASN A 524 6.63 4.53 14.53
N ASP A 525 6.90 3.40 15.20
CA ASP A 525 6.93 3.31 16.66
C ASP A 525 8.05 4.18 17.26
N MET A 526 9.25 4.18 16.63
CA MET A 526 10.38 5.00 17.06
C MET A 526 10.13 6.50 16.86
N SER A 527 9.46 6.88 15.78
CA SER A 527 9.27 8.28 15.43
C SER A 527 7.93 8.86 15.87
N ASN A 528 6.89 8.07 16.15
CA ASN A 528 5.53 8.55 16.37
C ASN A 528 5.11 9.61 15.32
N SER A 529 5.34 9.30 14.04
CA SER A 529 5.09 10.18 12.89
C SER A 529 4.59 9.36 11.71
N GLU A 530 3.76 9.95 10.86
CA GLU A 530 3.22 9.32 9.65
C GLU A 530 4.18 9.42 8.44
N ILE A 531 5.27 10.21 8.54
CA ILE A 531 6.21 10.47 7.44
C ILE A 531 6.83 9.17 6.88
N PRO A 532 7.29 8.20 7.71
CA PRO A 532 7.82 6.95 7.18
C PRO A 532 6.76 6.17 6.39
N ALA A 533 5.50 6.15 6.87
CA ALA A 533 4.39 5.48 6.19
C ALA A 533 4.05 6.12 4.84
N LEU A 534 4.06 7.45 4.76
CA LEU A 534 3.85 8.17 3.50
C LEU A 534 4.94 7.86 2.47
N THR A 535 6.20 7.87 2.91
CA THR A 535 7.33 7.58 2.01
C THR A 535 7.32 6.12 1.57
N TYR A 536 7.04 5.19 2.49
CA TYR A 536 6.87 3.78 2.18
C TYR A 536 5.80 3.58 1.09
N ALA A 537 4.62 4.18 1.27
CA ALA A 537 3.52 4.07 0.31
C ALA A 537 3.88 4.61 -1.08
N SER A 538 4.79 5.59 -1.16
CA SER A 538 5.22 6.18 -2.43
C SER A 538 6.16 5.31 -3.26
N VAL A 539 6.98 4.46 -2.61
CA VAL A 539 8.00 3.63 -3.29
C VAL A 539 7.66 2.15 -3.35
N TYR A 540 6.90 1.65 -2.36
CA TYR A 540 6.55 0.24 -2.22
C TYR A 540 5.91 -0.38 -3.49
N PRO A 541 4.97 0.31 -4.19
CA PRO A 541 4.41 -0.21 -5.45
C PRO A 541 5.47 -0.51 -6.51
N LEU A 542 6.36 0.45 -6.77
CA LEU A 542 7.37 0.35 -7.80
C LEU A 542 8.43 -0.69 -7.43
N THR A 543 8.85 -0.71 -6.17
CA THR A 543 9.91 -1.60 -5.70
C THR A 543 9.46 -3.05 -5.70
N THR A 544 8.23 -3.33 -5.25
CA THR A 544 7.65 -4.67 -5.30
C THR A 544 7.63 -5.19 -6.75
N PHE A 545 7.13 -4.38 -7.68
CA PHE A 545 7.11 -4.75 -9.10
C PHE A 545 8.51 -5.00 -9.67
N LEU A 546 9.44 -4.06 -9.47
CA LEU A 546 10.80 -4.18 -10.02
C LEU A 546 11.56 -5.37 -9.42
N ARG A 547 11.42 -5.65 -8.12
CA ARG A 547 12.11 -6.78 -7.48
C ARG A 547 11.60 -8.13 -7.96
N ILE A 548 10.30 -8.25 -8.25
CA ILE A 548 9.73 -9.46 -8.87
C ILE A 548 10.37 -9.68 -10.24
N MET A 549 10.40 -8.64 -11.08
CA MET A 549 11.02 -8.71 -12.41
C MET A 549 12.52 -9.03 -12.34
N VAL A 550 13.26 -8.35 -11.46
CA VAL A 550 14.69 -8.56 -11.26
C VAL A 550 15.00 -10.00 -10.85
N ALA A 551 14.21 -10.59 -9.93
CA ALA A 551 14.42 -11.97 -9.50
C ALA A 551 14.29 -12.96 -10.68
N GLN A 552 13.29 -12.78 -11.55
CA GLN A 552 13.13 -13.59 -12.76
C GLN A 552 14.26 -13.36 -13.77
N LEU A 553 14.61 -12.10 -14.03
CA LEU A 553 15.65 -11.74 -14.99
C LEU A 553 17.02 -12.30 -14.57
N LEU A 554 17.36 -12.29 -13.28
CA LEU A 554 18.59 -12.90 -12.79
C LEU A 554 18.65 -14.40 -13.06
N ILE A 555 17.55 -15.14 -12.90
CA ILE A 555 17.50 -16.55 -13.27
C ILE A 555 17.68 -16.70 -14.78
N VAL A 556 16.87 -16.02 -15.59
CA VAL A 556 16.87 -16.15 -17.06
C VAL A 556 18.24 -15.84 -17.70
N PHE A 557 19.00 -14.88 -17.15
CA PHE A 557 20.27 -14.46 -17.75
C PHE A 557 21.49 -15.27 -17.30
N PHE A 558 21.43 -15.95 -16.15
CA PHE A 558 22.60 -16.58 -15.52
C PHE A 558 22.44 -18.08 -15.27
N VAL A 559 21.23 -18.63 -15.44
CA VAL A 559 20.88 -20.05 -15.29
C VAL A 559 20.33 -20.53 -16.62
#